data_AF-A0AA36HPI6-F1
#
_entry.id   AF-A0AA36HPI6-F1
#
_cell.length_a   1.000
_cell.length_b   1.000
_cell.length_c   1.000
_cell.angle_alpha   90.00
_cell.angle_beta   90.00
_cell.angle_gamma   90.00
#
_symmetry.space_group_name_H-M   'P 1'
#
loop_
_entity.id
_entity.type
_entity.pdbx_description
1 polymer ?
#
loop_
_entity_poly.entity_id
_entity_poly.type
_entity_poly.pdbx_seq_one_letter_code
_entity_poly.pdbx_strand_id
1 'polypeptide(L)'
;EVNPRMVARCDREVRLAEQRRREKVEQQTEIKIKLVIELDICGMSGFWDHTLIQPRSTYKMGREQLVKDLMEDLSSSSGIDPTHMALFVLQYRSSARQIRFGYMQPSSAFKLHIPQYGSPHFDVSDPSLTVLMVLSRGYHLQTLKWTRE
;
A
#
# COMPACT_ATOMS: atom_id res chain seq x y z
N GLU A 1 -50.14 6.41 18.80
CA GLU A 1 -49.42 5.19 18.38
C GLU A 1 -48.40 5.57 17.30
N VAL A 2 -47.18 5.01 17.34
CA VAL A 2 -46.12 5.32 16.37
C VAL A 2 -46.17 4.31 15.22
N ASN A 3 -46.09 4.80 13.98
CA ASN A 3 -46.20 3.97 12.78
C ASN A 3 -45.01 2.99 12.68
N PRO A 4 -45.22 1.66 12.75
CA PRO A 4 -44.14 0.68 12.76
C PRO A 4 -43.30 0.66 11.47
N ARG A 5 -43.89 1.06 10.33
CA ARG A 5 -43.16 1.17 9.05
C ARG A 5 -42.17 2.34 9.05
N MET A 6 -42.53 3.44 9.70
CA MET A 6 -41.62 4.59 9.85
C MET A 6 -40.45 4.23 10.78
N VAL A 7 -40.71 3.56 11.90
CA VAL A 7 -39.66 3.11 12.82
C VAL A 7 -38.66 2.20 12.10
N ALA A 8 -39.14 1.20 11.36
CA ALA A 8 -38.27 0.30 10.59
C ALA A 8 -37.45 1.03 9.51
N ARG A 9 -38.01 2.08 8.88
CA ARG A 9 -37.28 2.90 7.92
C ARG A 9 -36.18 3.74 8.59
N CYS A 10 -36.50 4.41 9.70
CA CYS A 10 -35.52 5.18 10.47
C CYS A 10 -34.37 4.29 10.97
N ASP A 11 -34.67 3.09 11.50
CA ASP A 11 -33.63 2.15 11.95
C ASP A 11 -32.71 1.72 10.80
N ARG A 12 -33.28 1.49 9.61
CA ARG A 12 -32.49 1.15 8.41
C ARG A 12 -31.59 2.32 7.99
N GLU A 13 -32.12 3.54 7.97
CA GLU A 13 -31.36 4.73 7.60
C GLU A 13 -30.23 5.01 8.60
N VAL A 14 -30.47 4.84 9.91
CA VAL A 14 -29.44 4.95 10.97
C VAL A 14 -28.34 3.90 10.80
N ARG A 15 -28.70 2.63 10.53
CA ARG A 15 -27.71 1.57 10.29
C ARG A 15 -26.84 1.87 9.07
N LEU A 16 -27.45 2.32 7.97
CA LEU A 16 -26.72 2.68 6.76
C LEU A 16 -25.81 3.90 6.99
N ALA A 17 -26.28 4.90 7.74
CA ALA A 17 -25.47 6.07 8.09
C ALA A 17 -24.26 5.70 8.96
N GLU A 18 -24.45 4.84 9.96
CA GLU A 18 -23.36 4.38 10.81
C GLU A 18 -22.36 3.50 10.05
N GLN A 19 -22.85 2.64 9.15
CA GLN A 19 -21.97 1.85 8.27
C GLN A 19 -21.10 2.76 7.39
N ARG A 20 -21.70 3.75 6.71
CA ARG A 20 -20.94 4.73 5.91
C ARG A 20 -19.94 5.52 6.74
N ARG A 21 -20.28 5.84 7.99
CA ARG A 21 -19.36 6.53 8.92
C ARG A 21 -18.15 5.66 9.24
N ARG A 22 -18.36 4.37 9.52
CA ARG A 22 -17.27 3.41 9.79
C ARG A 22 -16.38 3.21 8.58
N GLU A 23 -16.95 2.98 7.41
CA GLU A 23 -16.20 2.84 6.15
C GLU A 23 -15.35 4.08 5.86
N LYS A 24 -15.89 5.29 6.10
CA LYS A 24 -15.15 6.54 5.93
C LYS A 24 -13.99 6.67 6.90
N VAL A 25 -14.16 6.29 8.17
CA VAL A 25 -13.08 6.30 9.17
C VAL A 25 -12.02 5.29 8.78
N GLU A 26 -12.42 4.07 8.43
CA GLU A 26 -11.51 3.00 8.00
C GLU A 26 -10.67 3.42 6.78
N GLN A 27 -11.31 3.98 5.75
CA GLN A 27 -10.64 4.55 4.58
C GLN A 27 -9.66 5.66 4.95
N GLN A 28 -9.95 6.46 5.97
CA GLN A 28 -9.08 7.51 6.47
C GLN A 28 -7.90 6.98 7.30
N THR A 29 -8.06 5.83 7.94
CA THR A 29 -7.04 5.27 8.84
C THR A 29 -6.14 4.24 8.18
N GLU A 30 -6.57 3.61 7.09
CA GLU A 30 -5.85 2.52 6.45
C GLU A 30 -5.34 2.89 5.05
N ILE A 31 -4.43 2.05 4.56
CA ILE A 31 -3.82 2.13 3.23
C ILE A 31 -3.49 0.73 2.70
N LYS A 32 -3.68 0.54 1.39
CA LYS A 32 -3.26 -0.68 0.69
C LYS A 32 -1.82 -0.54 0.21
N ILE A 33 -0.98 -1.54 0.46
CA ILE A 33 0.41 -1.57 0.00
C ILE A 33 0.54 -2.69 -1.03
N LYS A 34 0.76 -2.29 -2.28
CA LYS A 34 1.02 -3.14 -3.44
C LYS A 34 2.51 -3.41 -3.51
N LEU A 35 2.93 -4.60 -3.09
CA LEU A 35 4.35 -4.97 -3.10
C LEU A 35 4.76 -5.47 -4.48
N VAL A 36 5.91 -5.00 -4.94
CA VAL A 36 6.61 -5.52 -6.11
C VAL A 36 8.07 -5.78 -5.78
N ILE A 37 8.68 -6.71 -6.50
CA ILE A 37 10.12 -6.96 -6.42
C ILE A 37 10.81 -6.53 -7.72
N GLU A 38 12.14 -6.46 -7.69
CA GLU A 38 12.95 -6.09 -8.85
C GLU A 38 12.61 -6.88 -10.12
N LEU A 39 12.37 -8.19 -9.97
CA LEU A 39 12.01 -9.06 -11.09
C LEU A 39 10.74 -8.59 -11.82
N ASP A 40 9.75 -8.12 -11.07
CA ASP A 40 8.46 -7.68 -11.62
C ASP A 40 8.63 -6.40 -12.46
N ILE A 41 9.59 -5.55 -12.08
CA ILE A 41 9.87 -4.28 -12.76
C ILE A 41 10.77 -4.48 -13.97
N CYS A 42 11.77 -5.36 -13.89
CA CYS A 42 12.68 -5.63 -15.01
C CYS A 42 11.96 -6.15 -16.26
N GLY A 43 10.80 -6.80 -16.10
CA GLY A 43 9.97 -7.26 -17.21
C GLY A 43 9.13 -6.15 -17.87
N MET A 44 9.03 -4.96 -17.27
CA MET A 44 8.21 -3.88 -17.79
C MET A 44 8.97 -3.01 -18.79
N SER A 45 8.39 -2.83 -19.97
CA SER A 45 8.85 -1.85 -20.96
C SER A 45 7.99 -0.60 -20.94
N GLY A 46 8.59 0.59 -21.05
CA GLY A 46 7.86 1.85 -21.18
C GLY A 46 7.67 2.61 -19.86
N PHE A 47 6.58 3.36 -19.77
CA PHE A 47 6.30 4.23 -18.62
C PHE A 47 5.66 3.44 -17.46
N TRP A 48 6.15 3.64 -16.24
CA TRP A 48 5.71 2.90 -15.06
C TRP A 48 4.39 3.43 -14.50
N ASP A 49 3.25 2.97 -14.99
CA ASP A 49 1.94 3.34 -14.42
C ASP A 49 1.57 2.42 -13.24
N HIS A 50 1.11 3.00 -12.12
CA HIS A 50 0.62 2.27 -10.95
C HIS A 50 -0.52 1.27 -11.26
N THR A 51 -1.25 1.49 -12.35
CA THR A 51 -2.34 0.61 -12.80
C THR A 51 -1.85 -0.60 -13.59
N LEU A 52 -0.69 -0.49 -14.23
CA LEU A 52 -0.10 -1.55 -15.07
C LEU A 52 0.82 -2.48 -14.27
N ILE A 53 1.39 -1.98 -13.17
CA ILE A 53 2.24 -2.76 -12.28
C ILE A 53 1.39 -3.80 -11.56
N GLN A 54 1.57 -5.08 -11.89
CA GLN A 54 0.90 -6.17 -11.20
C GLN A 54 1.60 -6.44 -9.86
N PRO A 55 0.93 -6.22 -8.71
CA PRO A 55 1.53 -6.49 -7.42
C PRO A 55 1.65 -7.99 -7.18
N ARG A 56 2.78 -8.42 -6.61
CA ARG A 56 2.98 -9.82 -6.18
C ARG A 56 2.17 -10.15 -4.93
N SER A 57 2.04 -9.18 -4.03
CA SER A 57 1.21 -9.28 -2.83
C SER A 57 0.64 -7.91 -2.46
N THR A 58 -0.47 -7.92 -1.73
CA THR A 58 -1.10 -6.70 -1.23
C THR A 58 -1.28 -6.81 0.28
N TYR A 59 -0.83 -5.78 0.99
CA TYR A 59 -0.99 -5.65 2.43
C TYR A 59 -1.96 -4.52 2.76
N LYS A 60 -2.64 -4.62 3.90
CA LYS A 60 -3.51 -3.57 4.43
C LYS A 60 -2.91 -3.10 5.74
N MET A 61 -2.49 -1.85 5.79
CA MET A 61 -1.77 -1.27 6.91
C MET A 61 -2.47 0.02 7.38
N GLY A 62 -2.25 0.39 8.64
CA GLY A 62 -2.63 1.69 9.15
C GLY A 62 -1.74 2.79 8.56
N ARG A 63 -2.30 3.95 8.22
CA ARG A 63 -1.53 5.09 7.69
C ARG A 63 -0.49 5.62 8.68
N GLU A 64 -0.77 5.48 9.97
CA GLU A 64 0.11 5.88 11.06
C GLU A 64 1.12 4.79 11.46
N GLN A 65 0.98 3.57 10.93
CA GLN A 65 1.96 2.50 11.16
C GLN A 65 3.31 2.83 10.51
N LEU A 66 4.36 2.26 11.07
CA LEU A 66 5.72 2.49 10.63
C LEU A 66 6.07 1.54 9.50
N VAL A 67 6.98 1.96 8.63
CA VAL A 67 7.51 1.13 7.55
C VAL A 67 8.20 -0.12 8.10
N LYS A 68 8.81 -0.04 9.30
CA LYS A 68 9.39 -1.17 10.01
C LYS A 68 8.38 -2.31 10.25
N ASP A 69 7.12 -1.98 10.55
CA ASP A 69 6.08 -2.98 10.82
C ASP A 69 5.80 -3.83 9.57
N LEU A 70 5.76 -3.19 8.40
CA LEU A 70 5.68 -3.91 7.12
C LEU A 70 6.92 -4.77 6.85
N MET A 71 8.12 -4.29 7.18
CA MET A 71 9.35 -5.09 7.00
C MET A 71 9.34 -6.33 7.90
N GLU A 72 8.78 -6.23 9.11
CA GLU A 72 8.60 -7.36 10.02
C GLU A 72 7.59 -8.37 9.46
N ASP A 73 6.44 -7.91 8.96
CA ASP A 73 5.45 -8.77 8.30
C ASP A 73 6.02 -9.48 7.06
N LEU A 74 6.81 -8.76 6.26
CA LEU A 74 7.53 -9.31 5.12
C LEU A 74 8.55 -10.36 5.57
N SER A 75 9.35 -10.04 6.58
CA SER A 75 10.31 -10.98 7.16
C SER A 75 9.64 -12.25 7.67
N SER A 76 8.52 -12.13 8.39
CA SER A 76 7.78 -13.29 8.90
C SER A 76 7.18 -14.16 7.80
N SER A 77 6.71 -13.54 6.70
CA SER A 77 6.09 -14.28 5.59
C SER A 77 7.11 -14.88 4.61
N SER A 78 8.21 -14.19 4.34
CA SER A 78 9.22 -14.62 3.36
C SER A 78 10.46 -15.26 3.98
N GLY A 79 10.68 -15.12 5.29
CA GLY A 79 11.88 -15.56 5.99
C GLY A 79 13.13 -14.71 5.69
N ILE A 80 12.97 -13.52 5.14
CA ILE A 80 14.07 -12.61 4.78
C ILE A 80 14.38 -11.71 5.98
N ASP A 81 15.63 -11.63 6.39
CA ASP A 81 16.05 -10.71 7.45
C ASP A 81 15.74 -9.23 7.07
N PRO A 82 15.06 -8.45 7.93
CA PRO A 82 14.76 -7.03 7.70
C PRO A 82 15.97 -6.16 7.36
N THR A 83 17.16 -6.52 7.84
CA THR A 83 18.40 -5.79 7.55
C THR A 83 18.89 -5.99 6.11
N HIS A 84 18.41 -7.04 5.44
CA HIS A 84 18.76 -7.37 4.07
C HIS A 84 17.72 -6.88 3.04
N MET A 85 16.70 -6.14 3.47
CA MET A 85 15.67 -5.58 2.60
C MET A 85 15.64 -4.06 2.68
N ALA A 86 15.31 -3.42 1.56
CA ALA A 86 15.04 -1.99 1.49
C ALA A 86 13.73 -1.76 0.72
N LEU A 87 12.89 -0.88 1.25
CA LEU A 87 11.60 -0.55 0.65
C LEU A 87 11.64 0.83 0.00
N PHE A 88 11.08 0.92 -1.19
CA PHE A 88 10.96 2.16 -1.94
C PHE A 88 9.53 2.36 -2.42
N VAL A 89 8.97 3.54 -2.21
CA VAL A 89 7.63 3.88 -2.70
C VAL A 89 7.72 4.52 -4.08
N LEU A 90 6.79 4.17 -4.95
CA LEU A 90 6.65 4.82 -6.25
C LEU A 90 6.06 6.23 -6.06
N GLN A 91 6.82 7.25 -6.43
CA GLN A 91 6.47 8.66 -6.31
C GLN A 91 6.34 9.31 -7.69
N TYR A 92 5.23 10.03 -7.88
CA TYR A 92 5.09 10.98 -8.98
C TYR A 92 5.78 12.31 -8.63
N ARG A 93 6.51 12.88 -9.59
CA ARG A 93 6.91 14.28 -9.51
C ARG A 93 5.79 15.18 -10.03
N SER A 94 5.97 16.49 -9.88
CA SER A 94 5.05 17.53 -10.38
C SER A 94 4.73 17.41 -11.87
N SER A 95 5.60 16.76 -12.66
CA SER A 95 5.29 16.30 -14.01
C SER A 95 4.82 14.84 -13.97
N ALA A 96 3.60 14.59 -14.44
CA ALA A 96 3.00 13.25 -14.52
C ALA A 96 3.84 12.22 -15.30
N ARG A 97 4.83 12.69 -16.08
CA ARG A 97 5.75 11.86 -16.87
C ARG A 97 7.08 11.55 -16.18
N GLN A 98 7.26 11.89 -14.90
CA GLN A 98 8.46 11.56 -14.16
C GLN A 98 8.11 10.79 -12.89
N ILE A 99 8.49 9.51 -12.90
CA ILE A 99 8.24 8.57 -11.83
C ILE A 99 9.58 8.12 -11.27
N ARG A 100 9.67 8.04 -9.95
CA ARG A 100 10.85 7.55 -9.25
C ARG A 100 10.45 6.69 -8.07
N PHE A 101 11.35 5.79 -7.68
CA PHE A 101 11.27 5.12 -6.40
C PHE A 101 11.96 5.98 -5.34
N GLY A 102 11.21 6.40 -4.33
CA GLY A 102 11.72 7.12 -3.15
C GLY A 102 11.94 6.14 -2.01
N TYR A 103 13.11 6.21 -1.37
CA TYR A 103 13.42 5.35 -0.23
C TYR A 103 12.47 5.60 0.95
N MET A 104 11.95 4.53 1.54
CA MET A 104 11.10 4.57 2.72
C MET A 104 11.95 4.29 3.96
N GLN A 105 12.17 5.30 4.79
CA GLN A 105 12.89 5.10 6.06
C GLN A 105 12.08 4.18 6.99
N PRO A 106 12.68 3.17 7.64
CA PRO A 106 11.94 2.24 8.51
C PRO A 106 11.18 2.92 9.65
N SER A 107 11.71 4.04 10.16
CA SER A 107 11.08 4.85 11.22
C SER A 107 10.01 5.83 10.72
N SER A 108 9.78 5.92 9.41
CA SER A 108 8.76 6.80 8.85
C SER A 108 7.39 6.12 8.85
N ALA A 109 6.34 6.93 9.04
CA ALA A 109 4.96 6.44 8.93
C ALA A 109 4.49 6.45 7.46
N PHE A 110 3.57 5.55 7.10
CA PHE A 110 3.06 5.45 5.72
C PHE A 110 2.42 6.74 5.22
N LYS A 111 1.77 7.52 6.10
CA LYS A 111 1.13 8.80 5.74
C LYS A 111 2.06 9.78 5.02
N LEU A 112 3.36 9.74 5.30
CA LEU A 112 4.36 10.63 4.69
C LEU A 112 4.65 10.28 3.24
N HIS A 113 4.30 9.06 2.82
CA HIS A 113 4.51 8.52 1.48
C HIS A 113 3.25 8.59 0.61
N ILE A 114 2.11 8.99 1.18
CA ILE A 114 0.85 9.15 0.46
C ILE A 114 0.95 10.37 -0.46
N PRO A 115 0.68 10.22 -1.78
CA PRO A 115 0.61 11.35 -2.68
C PRO A 115 -0.40 12.41 -2.20
N GLN A 116 -0.06 13.68 -2.40
CA GLN A 116 -0.98 14.77 -2.09
C GLN A 116 -2.21 14.73 -3.02
N TYR A 117 -3.33 15.29 -2.54
CA TYR A 117 -4.59 15.36 -3.28
C TYR A 117 -4.37 15.97 -4.68
N GLY A 118 -4.82 15.26 -5.72
CA GLY A 118 -4.66 15.69 -7.12
C GLY A 118 -3.47 15.08 -7.86
N SER A 119 -2.68 14.20 -7.23
CA SER A 119 -1.72 13.37 -7.96
C SER A 119 -2.44 12.51 -8.99
N PRO A 120 -1.96 12.44 -10.25
CA PRO A 120 -2.51 11.53 -11.22
C PRO A 120 -2.42 10.09 -10.66
N HIS A 121 -3.48 9.31 -10.83
CA HIS A 121 -3.58 7.90 -10.39
C HIS A 121 -3.67 7.66 -8.87
N PHE A 122 -3.84 8.70 -8.04
CA PHE A 122 -4.19 8.54 -6.62
C PHE A 122 -5.71 8.65 -6.43
N ASP A 123 -6.34 7.56 -6.00
CA ASP A 123 -7.76 7.55 -5.61
C ASP A 123 -7.87 7.72 -4.09
N VAL A 124 -8.50 8.82 -3.67
CA VAL A 124 -8.74 9.11 -2.24
C VAL A 124 -9.70 8.09 -1.62
N SER A 125 -10.60 7.52 -2.43
CA SER A 125 -11.55 6.49 -1.99
C SER A 125 -10.91 5.11 -1.84
N ASP A 126 -9.78 4.86 -2.52
CA ASP A 126 -8.99 3.64 -2.40
C ASP A 126 -7.47 3.94 -2.34
N PRO A 127 -6.99 4.47 -1.19
CA PRO A 127 -5.59 4.86 -1.05
C PRO A 127 -4.69 3.63 -1.18
N SER A 128 -3.79 3.65 -2.16
CA SER A 128 -2.80 2.59 -2.35
C SER A 128 -1.41 3.13 -2.65
N LEU A 129 -0.38 2.43 -2.14
CA LEU A 129 1.03 2.67 -2.43
C LEU A 129 1.60 1.49 -3.20
N THR A 130 2.35 1.77 -4.27
CA THR A 130 3.18 0.75 -4.93
C THR A 130 4.57 0.80 -4.30
N VAL A 131 4.98 -0.29 -3.67
CA VAL A 131 6.24 -0.39 -2.93
C VAL A 131 7.13 -1.44 -3.57
N LEU A 132 8.29 -1.01 -4.04
CA LEU A 132 9.37 -1.88 -4.49
C LEU A 132 10.19 -2.36 -3.30
N MET A 133 10.28 -3.67 -3.16
CA MET A 133 11.20 -4.36 -2.27
C MET A 133 12.47 -4.73 -3.03
N VAL A 134 13.59 -4.17 -2.58
CA VAL A 134 14.94 -4.48 -3.03
C VAL A 134 15.60 -5.36 -1.98
N LEU A 135 16.29 -6.40 -2.42
CA LEU A 135 16.94 -7.36 -1.54
C LEU A 135 18.46 -7.28 -1.69
N SER A 136 19.18 -7.63 -0.62
CA SER A 136 20.64 -7.79 -0.68
C SER A 136 21.04 -8.83 -1.73
N ARG A 137 22.21 -8.64 -2.35
CA ARG A 137 22.71 -9.45 -3.49
C ARG A 137 22.77 -10.96 -3.21
N GLY A 138 22.84 -11.38 -1.95
CA GLY A 138 22.86 -12.80 -1.57
C GLY A 138 21.51 -13.51 -1.71
N TYR A 139 20.41 -12.82 -2.03
CA TYR A 139 19.10 -13.44 -2.23
C TYR A 139 18.79 -13.69 -3.70
N HIS A 140 18.30 -14.89 -4.00
CA HIS A 140 17.77 -15.21 -5.32
C HIS A 140 16.33 -14.67 -5.48
N LEU A 141 16.12 -13.69 -6.36
CA LEU A 141 14.86 -12.93 -6.47
C LEU A 141 13.59 -13.77 -6.70
N GLN A 142 13.68 -14.91 -7.39
CA GLN A 142 12.51 -15.76 -7.62
C GLN A 142 12.10 -16.58 -6.39
N THR A 143 13.10 -17.12 -5.69
CA THR A 143 12.91 -18.09 -4.60
C THR A 143 12.96 -17.43 -3.22
N LEU A 144 13.50 -16.20 -3.16
CA LEU A 144 13.75 -15.42 -1.94
C LEU A 144 14.64 -16.14 -0.93
N LYS A 145 15.44 -17.11 -1.40
CA LYS A 145 16.38 -17.87 -0.56
C LYS A 145 17.78 -17.26 -0.66
N TRP A 146 18.49 -17.30 0.45
CA TRP A 146 19.90 -16.93 0.50
C TRP A 146 20.74 -17.95 -0.26
N THR A 147 21.44 -17.50 -1.29
CA THR A 147 22.46 -18.24 -2.01
C THR A 147 23.82 -17.75 -1.56
N ARG A 148 24.62 -18.62 -0.94
CA ARG A 148 26.04 -18.37 -0.72
C ARG A 148 26.74 -18.56 -2.06
N GLU A 149 26.87 -17.48 -2.82
CA GLU A 149 27.84 -17.40 -3.92
C GLU A 149 29.24 -17.10 -3.36
#